data_AF-A0A944ZRI1-F1
#
_entry.id   AF-A0A944ZRI1-F1
#
_cell.length_a   1.000
_cell.length_b   1.000
_cell.length_c   1.000
_cell.angle_alpha   90.00
_cell.angle_beta   90.00
_cell.angle_gamma   90.00
#
_symmetry.space_group_name_H-M   'P 1'
#
loop_
_entity.id
_entity.type
_entity.pdbx_description
1 polymer ?
#
loop_
_entity_poly.entity_id
_entity_poly.type
_entity_poly.pdbx_seq_one_letter_code
_entity_poly.pdbx_strand_id
1 'polypeptide(L)'
;MDSETQHTEAPEQEPQGSKVWEIIKDFGNRALKCINKPFEIFVRKNIKTLTELGPNPKESGIIEESITDKYIPATRNAVLCTLLGTPGVLIMSDPSKIFFLLTIIASVTGIAWFQMSLKEVKSKFSIFGVELTKDMLEAFVTTVLITTLTAGHSLFSEETSTIMRWAQEANLDVSQILESTYFKVGSKIATAIVGLRIVINKLIVPVIKFDANDAMLTGSADSAKKFYEESISALREASKVLKGKHSLEAANLQISTALNNYYEYLLQMKAPIPEHLNENALQELTDNPTIAQKDFDEKVMPILKNCLEQYKPFVEDNPAIQHKYLRAIRLIENLEKSYQEEQPPNQNLADETIAETFNNLSTLQELFQDSLITLNKNTTWQN
;
A
#
# COMPACT_ATOMS: atom_id res chain seq x y z
N MET A 1 -46.21 55.17 27.18
CA MET A 1 -45.11 54.96 28.14
C MET A 1 -44.59 53.57 27.87
N ASP A 2 -43.70 53.51 26.87
CA ASP A 2 -43.05 52.28 26.45
C ASP A 2 -41.87 52.05 27.39
N SER A 3 -41.86 50.91 28.09
CA SER A 3 -40.75 50.48 28.92
C SER A 3 -39.90 49.48 28.13
N GLU A 4 -38.78 49.95 27.60
CA GLU A 4 -37.70 49.11 27.09
C GLU A 4 -37.09 48.29 28.22
N THR A 5 -37.26 46.97 28.19
CA THR A 5 -36.49 46.03 29.01
C THR A 5 -35.20 45.69 28.26
N GLN A 6 -34.06 46.19 28.75
CA GLN A 6 -32.72 45.82 28.29
C GLN A 6 -32.45 44.34 28.63
N HIS A 7 -32.15 43.53 27.62
CA HIS A 7 -31.53 42.22 27.80
C HIS A 7 -30.08 42.40 28.25
N THR A 8 -29.77 42.01 29.48
CA THR A 8 -28.39 41.81 29.93
C THR A 8 -27.94 40.42 29.49
N GLU A 9 -27.11 40.32 28.46
CA GLU A 9 -26.43 39.08 28.11
C GLU A 9 -25.50 38.66 29.26
N ALA A 10 -25.73 37.47 29.81
CA ALA A 10 -24.80 36.84 30.73
C ALA A 10 -23.55 36.40 29.93
N PRO A 11 -22.32 36.63 30.43
CA PRO A 11 -21.13 36.19 29.71
C PRO A 11 -21.10 34.66 29.65
N GLU A 12 -20.99 34.12 28.43
CA GLU A 12 -20.69 32.71 28.19
C GLU A 12 -19.39 32.33 28.93
N GLN A 13 -19.54 31.62 30.04
CA GLN A 13 -18.42 30.93 30.65
C GLN A 13 -18.09 29.70 29.79
N GLU A 14 -16.97 29.77 29.06
CA GLU A 14 -16.36 28.59 28.44
C GLU A 14 -16.28 27.45 29.48
N PRO A 15 -16.71 26.23 29.14
CA PRO A 15 -16.68 25.12 30.08
C PRO A 15 -15.23 24.85 30.47
N GLN A 16 -14.92 25.01 31.77
CA GLN A 16 -13.62 24.76 32.42
C GLN A 16 -12.99 23.41 32.05
N GLY A 17 -13.80 22.44 31.58
CA GLY A 17 -13.36 21.15 31.08
C GLY A 17 -12.56 21.18 29.76
N SER A 18 -12.70 22.19 28.89
CA SER A 18 -11.95 22.23 27.62
C SER A 18 -10.47 22.58 27.83
N LYS A 19 -10.18 23.54 28.72
CA LYS A 19 -8.80 23.96 29.06
C LYS A 19 -8.02 22.86 29.76
N VAL A 20 -8.66 22.06 30.63
CA VAL A 20 -8.02 20.92 31.29
C VAL A 20 -7.65 19.83 30.29
N TRP A 21 -8.53 19.56 29.31
CA TRP A 21 -8.24 18.59 28.24
C TRP A 21 -7.11 19.04 27.31
N GLU A 22 -7.05 20.33 26.97
CA GLU A 22 -5.93 20.87 26.18
C GLU A 22 -4.61 20.79 26.93
N ILE A 23 -4.60 21.09 28.24
CA ILE A 23 -3.40 20.98 29.08
C ILE A 23 -2.94 19.51 29.17
N ILE A 24 -3.85 18.56 29.35
CA ILE A 24 -3.54 17.12 29.39
C ILE A 24 -2.97 16.66 28.03
N LYS A 25 -3.56 17.11 26.92
CA LYS A 25 -3.11 16.79 25.57
C LYS A 25 -1.74 17.39 25.27
N ASP A 26 -1.49 18.64 25.66
CA ASP A 26 -0.21 19.31 25.45
C ASP A 26 0.89 18.71 26.33
N PHE A 27 0.58 18.37 27.58
CA PHE A 27 1.47 17.60 28.46
C PHE A 27 1.80 16.22 27.88
N GLY A 28 0.78 15.49 27.40
CA GLY A 28 0.95 14.20 26.74
C GLY A 28 1.86 14.29 25.51
N ASN A 29 1.67 15.32 24.66
CA ASN A 29 2.48 15.54 23.47
C ASN A 29 3.94 15.91 23.80
N ARG A 30 4.15 16.74 24.83
CA ARG A 30 5.50 17.09 25.31
C ARG A 30 6.21 15.89 25.92
N ALA A 31 5.51 15.10 26.74
CA ALA A 31 6.02 13.86 27.32
C ALA A 31 6.39 12.86 26.20
N LEU A 32 5.55 12.70 25.18
CA LEU A 32 5.84 11.85 24.03
C LEU A 32 7.09 12.30 23.27
N LYS A 33 7.26 13.61 23.04
CA LYS A 33 8.46 14.16 22.39
C LYS A 33 9.73 13.89 23.20
N CYS A 34 9.67 14.08 24.52
CA CYS A 34 10.79 13.81 25.42
C CYS A 34 11.15 12.31 25.46
N ILE A 35 10.14 11.43 25.45
CA ILE A 35 10.33 9.97 25.45
C ILE A 35 10.88 9.50 24.09
N ASN A 36 10.47 10.09 22.97
CA ASN A 36 10.90 9.66 21.63
C ASN A 36 12.37 9.99 21.33
N LYS A 37 12.88 11.12 21.84
CA LYS A 37 14.19 11.67 21.45
C LYS A 37 15.37 10.71 21.68
N PRO A 38 15.47 9.96 22.80
CA PRO A 38 16.49 8.92 22.97
C PRO A 38 16.41 7.79 21.94
N PHE A 39 15.21 7.33 21.59
CA PHE A 39 15.01 6.26 20.61
C PHE A 39 15.35 6.72 19.19
N GLU A 40 15.02 7.97 18.86
CA GLU A 40 15.41 8.59 17.61
C GLU A 40 16.94 8.62 17.46
N ILE A 41 17.66 9.09 18.48
CA ILE A 41 19.13 9.11 18.48
C ILE A 41 19.68 7.69 18.31
N PHE A 42 19.14 6.72 19.03
CA PHE A 42 19.58 5.32 18.95
C PHE A 42 19.37 4.73 17.56
N VAL A 43 18.16 4.83 16.99
CA VAL A 43 17.83 4.28 15.67
C VAL A 43 18.66 4.95 14.57
N ARG A 44 18.74 6.29 14.56
CA ARG A 44 19.52 7.03 13.57
C ARG A 44 21.01 6.70 13.64
N LYS A 45 21.56 6.47 14.84
CA LYS A 45 22.96 6.06 15.00
C LYS A 45 23.23 4.69 14.37
N ASN A 46 22.31 3.74 14.49
CA ASN A 46 22.48 2.38 13.95
C ASN A 46 22.23 2.29 12.44
N ILE A 47 21.45 3.22 11.86
CA ILE A 47 21.19 3.30 10.41
C ILE A 47 22.20 4.23 9.71
N LYS A 48 23.04 4.95 10.47
CA LYS A 48 24.03 5.89 9.95
C LYS A 48 24.89 5.29 8.84
N THR A 49 25.30 4.03 8.99
CA THR A 49 26.11 3.31 8.01
C THR A 49 25.40 3.13 6.66
N LEU A 50 24.07 2.96 6.65
CA LEU A 50 23.27 2.88 5.42
C LEU A 50 23.10 4.26 4.77
N THR A 51 22.91 5.31 5.57
CA THR A 51 22.83 6.68 5.05
C THR A 51 24.15 7.20 4.50
N GLU A 52 25.28 6.66 4.98
CA GLU A 52 26.64 7.00 4.50
C GLU A 52 27.01 6.28 3.19
N LEU A 53 26.22 5.31 2.72
CA LEU A 53 26.43 4.64 1.42
C LEU A 53 26.08 5.51 0.20
N GLY A 54 25.65 6.76 0.42
CA GLY A 54 25.27 7.70 -0.64
C GLY A 54 23.98 7.34 -1.37
N PRO A 55 22.86 7.04 -0.67
CA PRO A 55 21.59 6.80 -1.32
C PRO A 55 21.13 8.02 -2.13
N ASN A 56 20.45 7.78 -3.24
CA ASN A 56 19.87 8.87 -4.03
C ASN A 56 18.75 9.59 -3.22
N PRO A 57 18.27 10.76 -3.66
CA PRO A 57 17.28 11.52 -2.90
C PRO A 57 15.96 10.78 -2.65
N LYS A 58 15.55 9.89 -3.56
CA LYS A 58 14.34 9.06 -3.39
C LYS A 58 14.55 7.99 -2.33
N GLU A 59 15.68 7.28 -2.38
CA GLU A 59 16.07 6.27 -1.39
C GLU A 59 16.25 6.89 0.01
N SER A 60 16.85 8.07 0.07
CA SER A 60 16.98 8.84 1.32
C SER A 60 15.61 9.16 1.94
N GLY A 61 14.63 9.54 1.12
CA GLY A 61 13.25 9.77 1.56
C GLY A 61 12.60 8.49 2.12
N ILE A 62 12.78 7.36 1.45
CA ILE A 62 12.22 6.05 1.88
C ILE A 62 12.87 5.57 3.20
N ILE A 63 14.18 5.80 3.36
CA ILE A 63 14.90 5.49 4.60
C ILE A 63 14.36 6.34 5.75
N GLU A 64 14.18 7.64 5.52
CA GLU A 64 13.69 8.58 6.54
C GLU A 64 12.24 8.27 6.97
N GLU A 65 11.37 7.95 6.01
CA GLU A 65 10.00 7.47 6.26
C GLU A 65 10.02 6.18 7.09
N SER A 66 10.89 5.23 6.75
CA SER A 66 11.02 3.98 7.50
C SER A 66 11.54 4.19 8.93
N ILE A 67 12.47 5.13 9.15
CA ILE A 67 12.94 5.52 10.49
C ILE A 67 11.77 6.07 11.32
N THR A 68 11.03 7.01 10.75
CA THR A 68 9.99 7.77 11.45
C THR A 68 8.76 6.91 11.75
N ASP A 69 8.30 6.13 10.78
CA ASP A 69 7.00 5.47 10.86
C ASP A 69 7.08 4.04 11.41
N LYS A 70 8.23 3.37 11.22
CA LYS A 70 8.47 1.97 11.63
C LYS A 70 9.40 1.89 12.83
N TYR A 71 10.67 2.25 12.67
CA TYR A 71 11.74 1.85 13.60
C TYR A 71 11.68 2.57 14.95
N ILE A 72 11.53 3.90 14.96
CA ILE A 72 11.41 4.69 16.20
C ILE A 72 10.19 4.24 17.04
N PRO A 73 8.95 4.23 16.50
CA PRO A 73 7.78 3.90 17.29
C PRO A 73 7.77 2.43 17.73
N ALA A 74 8.23 1.48 16.90
CA ALA A 74 8.33 0.07 17.30
C ALA A 74 9.32 -0.12 18.46
N THR A 75 10.52 0.46 18.36
CA THR A 75 11.56 0.33 19.40
C THR A 75 11.10 0.94 20.73
N ARG A 76 10.53 2.15 20.68
CA ARG A 76 9.98 2.81 21.87
C ARG A 76 8.90 1.97 22.53
N ASN A 77 7.91 1.54 21.76
CA ASN A 77 6.80 0.76 22.31
C ASN A 77 7.29 -0.57 22.87
N ALA A 78 8.28 -1.20 22.23
CA ALA A 78 8.85 -2.45 22.71
C ALA A 78 9.56 -2.27 24.06
N VAL A 79 10.34 -1.19 24.23
CA VAL A 79 10.96 -0.87 25.52
C VAL A 79 9.91 -0.57 26.60
N LEU A 80 8.87 0.21 26.28
CA LEU A 80 7.78 0.49 27.23
C LEU A 80 7.03 -0.78 27.63
N CYS A 81 6.70 -1.65 26.67
CA CYS A 81 6.04 -2.93 26.94
C CYS A 81 6.96 -3.86 27.75
N THR A 82 8.26 -3.83 27.51
CA THR A 82 9.25 -4.59 28.28
C THR A 82 9.29 -4.10 29.73
N LEU A 83 9.36 -2.79 29.97
CA LEU A 83 9.38 -2.22 31.32
C LEU A 83 8.11 -2.54 32.11
N LEU A 84 6.95 -2.53 31.45
CA LEU A 84 5.67 -2.88 32.08
C LEU A 84 5.50 -4.39 32.26
N GLY A 85 6.00 -5.20 31.32
CA GLY A 85 5.77 -6.63 31.25
C GLY A 85 6.76 -7.48 32.05
N THR A 86 8.01 -7.04 32.18
CA THR A 86 9.09 -7.81 32.84
C THR A 86 8.84 -8.04 34.34
N PRO A 87 8.43 -7.04 35.15
CA PRO A 87 8.30 -7.22 36.60
C PRO A 87 7.36 -8.37 36.99
N GLY A 88 6.22 -8.53 36.32
CA GLY A 88 5.30 -9.62 36.63
C GLY A 88 5.84 -11.00 36.22
N VAL A 89 6.67 -11.09 35.17
CA VAL A 89 7.35 -12.35 34.79
C VAL A 89 8.37 -12.76 35.86
N LEU A 90 9.15 -11.81 36.38
CA LEU A 90 10.19 -12.10 37.38
C LEU A 90 9.61 -12.52 38.74
N ILE A 91 8.42 -12.04 39.09
CA ILE A 91 7.75 -12.36 40.37
C ILE A 91 6.92 -13.65 40.28
N MET A 92 6.81 -14.26 39.09
CA MET A 92 6.08 -15.52 38.93
C MET A 92 6.84 -16.69 39.54
N SER A 93 6.08 -17.63 40.09
CA SER A 93 6.60 -18.84 40.72
C SER A 93 7.31 -19.79 39.74
N ASP A 94 6.96 -19.72 38.46
CA ASP A 94 7.52 -20.54 37.39
C ASP A 94 7.67 -19.72 36.10
N PRO A 95 8.74 -18.89 35.99
CA PRO A 95 9.01 -18.06 34.81
C PRO A 95 9.34 -18.90 33.56
N SER A 96 9.82 -20.14 33.76
CA SER A 96 10.23 -21.09 32.71
C SER A 96 9.14 -21.38 31.69
N LYS A 97 7.87 -21.48 32.13
CA LYS A 97 6.72 -21.70 31.22
C LYS A 97 6.46 -20.52 30.28
N ILE A 98 6.65 -19.29 30.79
CA ILE A 98 6.51 -18.07 29.99
C ILE A 98 7.70 -17.91 29.05
N PHE A 99 8.90 -18.28 29.51
CA PHE A 99 10.11 -18.21 28.70
C PHE A 99 9.97 -19.01 27.39
N PHE A 100 9.45 -20.23 27.46
CA PHE A 100 9.21 -21.06 26.26
C PHE A 100 8.21 -20.40 25.29
N LEU A 101 7.10 -19.88 25.81
CA LEU A 101 6.09 -19.19 25.00
C LEU A 101 6.62 -17.92 24.34
N LEU A 102 7.35 -17.08 25.10
CA LEU A 102 7.98 -15.87 24.58
C LEU A 102 9.02 -16.19 23.50
N THR A 103 9.77 -17.28 23.66
CA THR A 103 10.74 -17.74 22.65
C THR A 103 10.05 -18.10 21.34
N ILE A 104 8.93 -18.85 21.39
CA ILE A 104 8.16 -19.18 20.18
C ILE A 104 7.65 -17.91 19.50
N ILE A 105 7.08 -16.98 20.27
CA ILE A 105 6.57 -15.72 19.71
C ILE A 105 7.72 -14.92 19.08
N ALA A 106 8.88 -14.81 19.73
CA ALA A 106 10.06 -14.13 19.21
C ALA A 106 10.55 -14.76 17.90
N SER A 107 10.61 -16.10 17.83
CA SER A 107 11.01 -16.79 16.61
C SER A 107 10.04 -16.55 15.45
N VAL A 108 8.73 -16.71 15.67
CA VAL A 108 7.70 -16.54 14.64
C VAL A 108 7.67 -15.09 14.15
N THR A 109 7.62 -14.13 15.07
CA THR A 109 7.55 -12.70 14.73
C THR A 109 8.84 -12.20 14.11
N GLY A 110 10.00 -12.69 14.55
CA GLY A 110 11.30 -12.40 13.95
C GLY A 110 11.40 -12.91 12.51
N ILE A 111 11.07 -14.18 12.27
CA ILE A 111 11.08 -14.76 10.91
C ILE A 111 10.11 -14.00 10.00
N ALA A 112 8.88 -13.75 10.46
CA ALA A 112 7.89 -12.99 9.70
C ALA A 112 8.38 -11.57 9.39
N TRP A 113 8.98 -10.89 10.36
CA TRP A 113 9.54 -9.56 10.16
C TRP A 113 10.68 -9.55 9.14
N PHE A 114 11.63 -10.48 9.21
CA PHE A 114 12.70 -10.59 8.21
C PHE A 114 12.14 -10.86 6.81
N GLN A 115 11.16 -11.75 6.69
CA GLN A 115 10.53 -12.04 5.40
C GLN A 115 9.74 -10.85 4.84
N MET A 116 9.00 -10.12 5.69
CA MET A 116 8.17 -8.99 5.26
C MET A 116 9.00 -7.73 4.99
N SER A 117 10.07 -7.49 5.74
CA SER A 117 10.97 -6.35 5.52
C SER A 117 11.80 -6.49 4.23
N LEU A 118 11.99 -7.72 3.75
CA LEU A 118 12.64 -8.03 2.47
C LEU A 118 11.65 -8.11 1.30
N LYS A 119 10.34 -8.23 1.56
CA LYS A 119 9.31 -8.35 0.51
C LYS A 119 8.88 -6.96 0.05
N GLU A 120 8.85 -6.73 -1.26
CA GLU A 120 8.27 -5.51 -1.85
C GLU A 120 6.77 -5.46 -1.55
N VAL A 121 6.37 -4.75 -0.50
CA VAL A 121 4.97 -4.39 -0.31
C VAL A 121 4.64 -3.32 -1.35
N LYS A 122 3.88 -3.71 -2.37
CA LYS A 122 3.48 -2.84 -3.49
C LYS A 122 2.91 -1.51 -2.98
N SER A 123 3.15 -0.44 -3.75
CA SER A 123 2.69 0.94 -3.47
C SER A 123 1.21 1.03 -3.04
N LYS A 124 0.32 0.22 -3.63
CA LYS A 124 -1.12 0.16 -3.29
C LYS A 124 -1.40 -0.23 -1.83
N PHE A 125 -0.46 -0.86 -1.14
CA PHE A 125 -0.57 -1.32 0.25
C PHE A 125 0.65 -0.89 1.10
N SER A 126 1.35 0.19 0.71
CA SER A 126 2.56 0.63 1.42
C SER A 126 2.31 0.92 2.91
N ILE A 127 1.19 1.58 3.23
CA ILE A 127 0.76 1.88 4.60
C ILE A 127 0.52 0.59 5.40
N PHE A 128 -0.10 -0.42 4.77
CA PHE A 128 -0.33 -1.73 5.37
C PHE A 128 1.01 -2.45 5.66
N GLY A 129 1.94 -2.43 4.71
CA GLY A 129 3.28 -2.99 4.88
C GLY A 129 4.06 -2.33 6.02
N VAL A 130 3.94 -1.00 6.14
CA VAL A 130 4.52 -0.21 7.24
C VAL A 130 3.93 -0.63 8.58
N GLU A 131 2.60 -0.72 8.69
CA GLU A 131 1.90 -1.12 9.91
C GLU A 131 2.28 -2.56 10.33
N LEU A 132 2.19 -3.50 9.40
CA LEU A 132 2.49 -4.91 9.63
C LEU A 132 3.95 -5.13 10.06
N THR A 133 4.91 -4.51 9.35
CA THR A 133 6.34 -4.62 9.67
C THR A 133 6.65 -4.00 11.02
N LYS A 134 6.03 -2.86 11.35
CA LYS A 134 6.17 -2.21 12.66
C LYS A 134 5.63 -3.07 13.79
N ASP A 135 4.47 -3.68 13.61
CA ASP A 135 3.83 -4.50 14.62
C ASP A 135 4.62 -5.79 14.90
N MET A 136 5.11 -6.44 13.84
CA MET A 136 5.99 -7.61 13.97
C MET A 136 7.31 -7.26 14.64
N LEU A 137 7.92 -6.12 14.30
CA LEU A 137 9.14 -5.64 14.97
C LEU A 137 8.91 -5.33 16.45
N GLU A 138 7.81 -4.66 16.79
CA GLU A 138 7.44 -4.36 18.18
C GLU A 138 7.30 -5.66 18.99
N ALA A 139 6.59 -6.67 18.45
CA ALA A 139 6.43 -7.96 19.10
C ALA A 139 7.76 -8.71 19.27
N PHE A 140 8.57 -8.77 18.20
CA PHE A 140 9.87 -9.41 18.21
C PHE A 140 10.80 -8.79 19.26
N VAL A 141 10.98 -7.47 19.23
CA VAL A 141 11.88 -6.78 20.16
C VAL A 141 11.37 -6.87 21.60
N THR A 142 10.06 -6.75 21.83
CA THR A 142 9.48 -6.87 23.19
C THR A 142 9.75 -8.26 23.77
N THR A 143 9.48 -9.31 22.99
CA THR A 143 9.66 -10.69 23.45
C THR A 143 11.12 -11.03 23.66
N VAL A 144 12.03 -10.59 22.78
CA VAL A 144 13.49 -10.75 22.95
C VAL A 144 13.98 -10.04 24.21
N LEU A 145 13.54 -8.80 24.46
CA LEU A 145 13.97 -8.03 25.63
C LEU A 145 13.48 -8.66 26.94
N ILE A 146 12.19 -9.04 27.03
CA ILE A 146 11.65 -9.71 28.23
C ILE A 146 12.38 -11.04 28.47
N THR A 147 12.63 -11.83 27.41
CA THR A 147 13.36 -13.10 27.48
C THR A 147 14.78 -12.89 27.97
N THR A 148 15.49 -11.90 27.41
CA THR A 148 16.88 -11.56 27.79
C THR A 148 16.97 -11.10 29.24
N LEU A 149 16.05 -10.25 29.69
CA LEU A 149 16.01 -9.78 31.08
C LEU A 149 15.68 -10.90 32.07
N THR A 150 14.78 -11.81 31.68
CA THR A 150 14.42 -12.98 32.50
C THR A 150 15.58 -13.97 32.62
N ALA A 151 16.27 -14.26 31.50
CA ALA A 151 17.47 -15.08 31.50
C ALA A 151 18.61 -14.43 32.30
N GLY A 152 18.82 -13.12 32.12
CA GLY A 152 19.81 -12.35 32.86
C GLY A 152 19.57 -12.38 34.37
N HIS A 153 18.32 -12.23 34.82
CA HIS A 153 18.02 -12.39 36.25
C HIS A 153 18.41 -13.79 36.76
N SER A 154 18.08 -14.84 36.01
CA SER A 154 18.42 -16.21 36.42
C SER A 154 19.93 -16.47 36.45
N LEU A 155 20.71 -15.82 35.58
CA LEU A 155 22.16 -16.02 35.47
C LEU A 155 22.96 -15.17 36.45
N PHE A 156 22.45 -13.99 36.83
CA PHE A 156 23.12 -13.04 37.73
C PHE A 156 22.39 -12.89 39.06
N SER A 157 21.77 -13.98 39.55
CA SER A 157 20.95 -13.96 40.77
C SER A 157 21.77 -13.61 42.02
N GLU A 158 23.04 -13.99 42.08
CA GLU A 158 23.93 -13.69 43.20
C GLU A 158 24.36 -12.21 43.20
N GLU A 159 24.71 -11.65 42.04
CA GLU A 159 25.09 -10.24 41.91
C GLU A 159 23.88 -9.31 42.14
N THR A 160 22.70 -9.69 41.64
CA THR A 160 21.46 -8.95 41.92
C THR A 160 21.09 -8.97 43.41
N SER A 161 21.31 -10.09 44.10
CA SER A 161 21.13 -10.14 45.57
C SER A 161 22.12 -9.22 46.30
N THR A 162 23.34 -9.07 45.78
CA THR A 162 24.36 -8.16 46.34
C THR A 162 23.97 -6.70 46.14
N ILE A 163 23.44 -6.33 44.97
CA ILE A 163 22.93 -4.98 44.69
C ILE A 163 21.72 -4.66 45.57
N MET A 164 20.80 -5.61 45.77
CA MET A 164 19.66 -5.46 46.70
C MET A 164 20.14 -5.17 48.12
N ARG A 165 21.18 -5.88 48.59
CA ARG A 165 21.79 -5.66 49.90
C ARG A 165 22.41 -4.25 50.01
N TRP A 166 23.14 -3.80 49.00
CA TRP A 166 23.69 -2.42 48.98
C TRP A 166 22.59 -1.36 48.96
N ALA A 167 21.47 -1.59 48.28
CA ALA A 167 20.32 -0.70 48.29
C ALA A 167 19.67 -0.61 49.69
N GLN A 168 19.51 -1.75 50.37
CA GLN A 168 19.05 -1.81 51.75
C GLN A 168 20.00 -1.08 52.71
N GLU A 169 21.32 -1.26 52.54
CA GLU A 169 22.36 -0.53 53.30
C GLU A 169 22.30 0.99 53.07
N ALA A 170 21.82 1.43 51.90
CA ALA A 170 21.59 2.85 51.57
C ALA A 170 20.22 3.40 52.01
N ASN A 171 19.47 2.68 52.86
CA ASN A 171 18.08 3.00 53.26
C ASN A 171 17.07 3.07 52.10
N LEU A 172 17.37 2.44 50.95
CA LEU A 172 16.40 2.22 49.88
C LEU A 172 15.76 0.85 50.10
N ASP A 173 14.62 0.81 50.79
CA ASP A 173 13.88 -0.44 51.04
C ASP A 173 13.07 -0.86 49.80
N VAL A 174 13.80 -1.30 48.77
CA VAL A 174 13.23 -1.83 47.52
C VAL A 174 12.47 -3.14 47.80
N SER A 175 12.86 -3.89 48.84
CA SER A 175 12.19 -5.11 49.30
C SER A 175 10.74 -4.88 49.68
N GLN A 176 10.41 -3.83 50.44
CA GLN A 176 9.01 -3.53 50.81
C GLN A 176 8.13 -3.26 49.59
N ILE A 177 8.65 -2.60 48.56
CA ILE A 177 7.90 -2.31 47.32
C ILE A 177 7.68 -3.60 46.54
N LEU A 178 8.70 -4.44 46.40
CA LEU A 178 8.62 -5.71 45.66
C LEU A 178 7.75 -6.75 46.38
N GLU A 179 7.72 -6.72 47.71
CA GLU A 179 6.92 -7.64 48.52
C GLU A 179 5.47 -7.22 48.67
N SER A 180 5.16 -5.94 48.44
CA SER A 180 3.81 -5.37 48.49
C SER A 180 2.82 -6.14 47.62
N THR A 181 1.70 -6.55 48.22
CA THR A 181 0.59 -7.22 47.52
C THR A 181 0.10 -6.40 46.33
N TYR A 182 0.02 -5.08 46.46
CA TYR A 182 -0.44 -4.19 45.39
C TYR A 182 0.53 -4.18 44.20
N PHE A 183 1.84 -4.15 44.48
CA PHE A 183 2.85 -4.25 43.44
C PHE A 183 2.80 -5.60 42.73
N LYS A 184 2.77 -6.71 43.48
CA LYS A 184 2.69 -8.07 42.92
C LYS A 184 1.45 -8.26 42.03
N VAL A 185 0.28 -7.82 42.49
CA VAL A 185 -0.97 -7.92 41.71
C VAL A 185 -0.92 -7.00 40.49
N GLY A 186 -0.50 -5.74 40.67
CA GLY A 186 -0.38 -4.76 39.60
C GLY A 186 0.59 -5.21 38.49
N SER A 187 1.75 -5.72 38.87
CA SER A 187 2.74 -6.25 37.93
C SER A 187 2.23 -7.47 37.17
N LYS A 188 1.51 -8.40 37.82
CA LYS A 188 0.89 -9.55 37.13
C LYS A 188 -0.16 -9.12 36.12
N ILE A 189 -1.01 -8.15 36.47
CA ILE A 189 -2.01 -7.59 35.57
C ILE A 189 -1.34 -6.88 34.39
N ALA A 190 -0.32 -6.05 34.65
CA ALA A 190 0.43 -5.37 33.60
C ALA A 190 1.09 -6.36 32.63
N THR A 191 1.74 -7.41 33.14
CA THR A 191 2.31 -8.49 32.33
C THR A 191 1.25 -9.22 31.50
N ALA A 192 0.09 -9.51 32.07
CA ALA A 192 -1.02 -10.14 31.34
C ALA A 192 -1.53 -9.23 30.20
N ILE A 193 -1.67 -7.93 30.45
CA ILE A 193 -2.08 -6.94 29.43
C ILE A 193 -1.03 -6.86 28.32
N VAL A 194 0.26 -6.82 28.65
CA VAL A 194 1.34 -6.82 27.66
C VAL A 194 1.32 -8.10 26.83
N GLY A 195 1.17 -9.26 27.46
CA GLY A 195 1.06 -10.55 26.77
C GLY A 195 -0.14 -10.59 25.82
N LEU A 196 -1.31 -10.15 26.30
CA LEU A 196 -2.53 -10.10 25.49
C LEU A 196 -2.38 -9.14 24.31
N ARG A 197 -1.74 -7.98 24.50
CA ARG A 197 -1.45 -7.02 23.44
C ARG A 197 -0.52 -7.63 22.38
N ILE A 198 0.52 -8.36 22.77
CA ILE A 198 1.43 -9.01 21.82
C ILE A 198 0.67 -10.05 21.01
N VAL A 199 -0.08 -10.95 21.67
CA VAL A 199 -0.80 -12.03 20.99
C VAL A 199 -1.92 -11.51 20.08
N ILE A 200 -2.79 -10.64 20.60
CA ILE A 200 -3.96 -10.19 19.85
C ILE A 200 -3.55 -9.12 18.82
N ASN A 201 -2.96 -8.02 19.29
CA ASN A 201 -2.78 -6.84 18.44
C ASN A 201 -1.55 -6.95 17.53
N LYS A 202 -0.53 -7.72 17.92
CA LYS A 202 0.73 -7.79 17.17
C LYS A 202 0.97 -9.12 16.46
N LEU A 203 0.12 -10.13 16.70
CA LEU A 203 0.25 -11.44 16.03
C LEU A 203 -1.05 -11.83 15.31
N ILE A 204 -2.19 -11.94 16.01
CA ILE A 204 -3.46 -12.36 15.39
C ILE A 204 -3.97 -11.32 14.39
N VAL A 205 -4.14 -10.07 14.82
CA VAL A 205 -4.67 -9.00 13.96
C VAL A 205 -3.83 -8.83 12.69
N PRO A 206 -2.48 -8.75 12.77
CA PRO A 206 -1.67 -8.60 11.58
C PRO A 206 -1.67 -9.83 10.66
N VAL A 207 -1.83 -11.06 11.19
CA VAL A 207 -1.98 -12.29 10.37
C VAL A 207 -3.29 -12.27 9.59
N ILE A 208 -4.42 -11.92 10.23
CA ILE A 208 -5.72 -11.79 9.55
C ILE A 208 -5.65 -10.72 8.46
N LYS A 209 -5.02 -9.60 8.80
CA LYS A 209 -4.74 -8.49 7.90
C LYS A 209 -3.92 -8.93 6.68
N PHE A 210 -2.91 -9.76 6.89
CA PHE A 210 -2.04 -10.29 5.82
C PHE A 210 -2.81 -11.23 4.89
N ASP A 211 -3.57 -12.16 5.44
CA ASP A 211 -4.41 -13.10 4.67
C ASP A 211 -5.46 -12.37 3.83
N ALA A 212 -6.16 -11.40 4.43
CA ALA A 212 -7.13 -10.56 3.72
C ALA A 212 -6.48 -9.77 2.58
N ASN A 213 -5.27 -9.24 2.79
CA ASN A 213 -4.53 -8.52 1.76
C ASN A 213 -4.10 -9.45 0.61
N ASP A 214 -3.66 -10.67 0.91
CA ASP A 214 -3.30 -11.67 -0.11
C ASP A 214 -4.52 -12.11 -0.93
N ALA A 215 -5.66 -12.33 -0.27
CA ALA A 215 -6.93 -12.64 -0.93
C ALA A 215 -7.41 -11.50 -1.83
N MET A 216 -7.28 -10.24 -1.39
CA MET A 216 -7.60 -9.06 -2.21
C MET A 216 -6.67 -8.91 -3.42
N LEU A 217 -5.38 -9.21 -3.25
CA LEU A 217 -4.42 -9.17 -4.35
C LEU A 217 -4.76 -10.22 -5.41
N THR A 218 -5.05 -11.45 -4.99
CA THR A 218 -5.46 -12.55 -5.87
C THR A 218 -6.77 -12.22 -6.60
N GLY A 219 -7.81 -11.81 -5.88
CA GLY A 219 -9.09 -11.45 -6.49
C GLY A 219 -9.01 -10.26 -7.46
N SER A 220 -8.15 -9.28 -7.17
CA SER A 220 -7.92 -8.15 -8.09
C SER A 220 -7.16 -8.56 -9.35
N ALA A 221 -6.22 -9.50 -9.26
CA ALA A 221 -5.46 -9.99 -10.40
C ALA A 221 -6.33 -10.83 -11.34
N ASP A 222 -7.17 -11.71 -10.78
CA ASP A 222 -8.07 -12.56 -11.58
C ASP A 222 -9.17 -11.74 -12.27
N SER A 223 -9.73 -10.75 -11.57
CA SER A 223 -10.72 -9.84 -12.16
C SER A 223 -10.10 -9.02 -13.29
N ALA A 224 -8.93 -8.41 -13.05
CA ALA A 224 -8.22 -7.66 -14.09
C ALA A 224 -7.91 -8.55 -15.30
N LYS A 225 -7.41 -9.78 -15.07
CA LYS A 225 -7.08 -10.72 -16.14
C LYS A 225 -8.30 -11.04 -17.01
N LYS A 226 -9.44 -11.39 -16.40
CA LYS A 226 -10.68 -11.70 -17.13
C LYS A 226 -11.15 -10.53 -17.99
N PHE A 227 -11.12 -9.31 -17.45
CA PHE A 227 -11.54 -8.12 -18.20
C PHE A 227 -10.56 -7.72 -19.31
N TYR A 228 -9.25 -7.91 -19.12
CA TYR A 228 -8.27 -7.74 -20.21
C TYR A 228 -8.53 -8.71 -21.35
N GLU A 229 -8.80 -9.98 -21.04
CA GLU A 229 -9.11 -11.01 -22.05
C GLU A 229 -10.38 -10.62 -22.84
N GLU A 230 -11.41 -10.08 -22.18
CA GLU A 230 -12.63 -9.58 -22.82
C GLU A 230 -12.36 -8.38 -23.74
N SER A 231 -11.59 -7.38 -23.30
CA SER A 231 -11.22 -6.20 -24.09
C SER A 231 -10.36 -6.56 -25.31
N ILE A 232 -9.34 -7.40 -25.12
CA ILE A 232 -8.48 -7.92 -26.21
C ILE A 232 -9.32 -8.73 -27.21
N SER A 233 -10.25 -9.55 -26.71
CA SER A 233 -11.16 -10.33 -27.56
C SER A 233 -12.06 -9.43 -28.41
N ALA A 234 -12.59 -8.34 -27.85
CA ALA A 234 -13.41 -7.38 -28.59
C ALA A 234 -12.62 -6.70 -29.73
N LEU A 235 -11.40 -6.24 -29.46
CA LEU A 235 -10.52 -5.63 -30.46
C LEU A 235 -10.14 -6.63 -31.57
N ARG A 236 -9.85 -7.89 -31.21
CA ARG A 236 -9.52 -8.95 -32.18
C ARG A 236 -10.72 -9.35 -33.04
N GLU A 237 -11.91 -9.45 -32.46
CA GLU A 237 -13.12 -9.77 -33.21
C GLU A 237 -13.47 -8.65 -34.18
N ALA A 238 -13.41 -7.39 -33.75
CA ALA A 238 -13.58 -6.24 -34.66
C ALA A 238 -12.55 -6.26 -35.80
N SER A 239 -11.26 -6.50 -35.50
CA SER A 239 -10.21 -6.66 -36.52
C SER A 239 -10.52 -7.78 -37.53
N LYS A 240 -11.06 -8.91 -37.06
CA LYS A 240 -11.42 -10.05 -37.91
C LYS A 240 -12.61 -9.74 -38.81
N VAL A 241 -13.65 -9.10 -38.27
CA VAL A 241 -14.83 -8.71 -39.03
C VAL A 241 -14.47 -7.69 -40.11
N LEU A 242 -13.66 -6.68 -39.77
CA LEU A 242 -13.24 -5.62 -40.70
C LEU A 242 -12.34 -6.11 -41.87
N LYS A 243 -11.68 -7.27 -41.72
CA LYS A 243 -10.96 -7.93 -42.84
C LYS A 243 -11.87 -8.75 -43.75
N GLY A 244 -13.13 -8.92 -43.37
CA GLY A 244 -14.14 -9.67 -44.11
C GLY A 244 -14.85 -8.84 -45.18
N LYS A 245 -15.94 -9.40 -45.72
CA LYS A 245 -16.90 -8.64 -46.53
C LYS A 245 -18.09 -8.30 -45.65
N HIS A 246 -18.39 -7.01 -45.51
CA HIS A 246 -19.44 -6.50 -44.64
C HIS A 246 -19.96 -5.15 -45.17
N SER A 247 -21.12 -4.74 -44.69
CA SER A 247 -21.65 -3.40 -44.98
C SER A 247 -20.90 -2.35 -44.15
N LEU A 248 -20.88 -1.10 -44.64
CA LEU A 248 -20.35 0.05 -43.89
C LEU A 248 -20.99 0.16 -42.49
N GLU A 249 -22.30 0.00 -42.38
CA GLU A 249 -23.01 0.01 -41.10
C GLU A 249 -22.49 -1.06 -40.12
N ALA A 250 -22.19 -2.25 -40.63
CA ALA A 250 -21.63 -3.32 -39.83
C ALA A 250 -20.18 -3.02 -39.41
N ALA A 251 -19.36 -2.42 -40.28
CA ALA A 251 -18.01 -1.95 -39.91
C ALA A 251 -18.07 -0.93 -38.78
N ASN A 252 -18.89 0.11 -38.96
CA ASN A 252 -19.05 1.22 -38.02
C ASN A 252 -19.52 0.73 -36.64
N LEU A 253 -20.50 -0.18 -36.62
CA LEU A 253 -20.99 -0.77 -35.37
C LEU A 253 -19.90 -1.60 -34.64
N GLN A 254 -19.08 -2.35 -35.38
CA GLN A 254 -18.01 -3.15 -34.78
C GLN A 254 -16.88 -2.27 -34.23
N ILE A 255 -16.50 -1.22 -34.96
CA ILE A 255 -15.48 -0.26 -34.51
C ILE A 255 -15.94 0.46 -33.24
N SER A 256 -17.17 0.99 -33.24
CA SER A 256 -17.73 1.69 -32.07
C SER A 256 -17.87 0.77 -30.85
N THR A 257 -18.38 -0.46 -31.04
CA THR A 257 -18.48 -1.46 -29.96
C THR A 257 -17.11 -1.80 -29.36
N ALA A 258 -16.10 -2.01 -30.21
CA ALA A 258 -14.75 -2.34 -29.75
C ALA A 258 -14.10 -1.19 -28.97
N LEU A 259 -14.29 0.05 -29.41
CA LEU A 259 -13.82 1.25 -28.72
C LEU A 259 -14.56 1.48 -27.40
N ASN A 260 -15.87 1.20 -27.35
CA ASN A 260 -16.66 1.32 -26.12
C ASN A 260 -16.20 0.29 -25.08
N ASN A 261 -15.99 -0.96 -25.47
CA ASN A 261 -15.42 -1.98 -24.59
C ASN A 261 -14.01 -1.60 -24.09
N TYR A 262 -13.20 -0.94 -24.93
CA TYR A 262 -11.89 -0.43 -24.52
C TYR A 262 -12.01 0.76 -23.54
N TYR A 263 -12.99 1.64 -23.73
CA TYR A 263 -13.28 2.74 -22.82
C TYR A 263 -13.76 2.27 -21.44
N GLU A 264 -14.71 1.33 -21.41
CA GLU A 264 -15.16 0.70 -20.17
C GLU A 264 -14.00 0.05 -19.41
N TYR A 265 -13.04 -0.57 -20.13
CA TYR A 265 -11.80 -1.08 -19.54
C TYR A 265 -11.00 0.01 -18.81
N LEU A 266 -10.77 1.17 -19.45
CA LEU A 266 -10.01 2.26 -18.83
C LEU A 266 -10.72 2.82 -17.59
N LEU A 267 -12.05 2.94 -17.62
CA LEU A 267 -12.85 3.36 -16.48
C LEU A 267 -12.73 2.40 -15.29
N GLN A 268 -12.89 1.10 -15.51
CA GLN A 268 -12.81 0.10 -14.45
C GLN A 268 -11.43 0.03 -13.80
N MET A 269 -10.37 0.17 -14.60
CA MET A 269 -8.99 0.16 -14.10
C MET A 269 -8.56 1.49 -13.47
N LYS A 270 -9.40 2.52 -13.52
CA LYS A 270 -9.04 3.90 -13.17
C LYS A 270 -7.76 4.35 -13.90
N ALA A 271 -7.59 3.85 -15.13
CA ALA A 271 -6.48 4.25 -15.98
C ALA A 271 -6.74 5.66 -16.50
N PRO A 272 -5.69 6.41 -16.90
CA PRO A 272 -5.86 7.68 -17.58
C PRO A 272 -6.77 7.48 -18.79
N ILE A 273 -7.84 8.27 -18.88
CA ILE A 273 -8.74 8.25 -20.03
C ILE A 273 -8.16 9.22 -21.07
N PRO A 274 -7.96 8.81 -22.33
CA PRO A 274 -7.50 9.72 -23.36
C PRO A 274 -8.51 10.84 -23.58
N GLU A 275 -8.04 12.07 -23.78
CA GLU A 275 -8.87 13.28 -23.81
C GLU A 275 -10.03 13.22 -24.82
N HIS A 276 -9.81 12.53 -25.95
CA HIS A 276 -10.79 12.36 -27.02
C HIS A 276 -11.66 11.09 -26.90
N LEU A 277 -11.35 10.20 -25.96
CA LEU A 277 -12.15 9.01 -25.67
C LEU A 277 -13.11 9.34 -24.53
N ASN A 278 -14.23 9.99 -24.87
CA ASN A 278 -15.30 10.29 -23.93
C ASN A 278 -16.59 9.55 -24.30
N GLU A 279 -17.41 9.27 -23.28
CA GLU A 279 -18.66 8.52 -23.39
C GLU A 279 -19.57 9.09 -24.48
N ASN A 280 -19.71 10.42 -24.56
CA ASN A 280 -20.57 11.07 -25.54
C ASN A 280 -20.12 10.83 -26.99
N ALA A 281 -18.82 10.87 -27.27
CA ALA A 281 -18.27 10.64 -28.60
C ALA A 281 -18.46 9.18 -29.04
N LEU A 282 -18.29 8.23 -28.12
CA LEU A 282 -18.51 6.80 -28.38
C LEU A 282 -19.99 6.46 -28.56
N GLN A 283 -20.85 7.09 -27.76
CA GLN A 283 -22.30 6.95 -27.85
C GLN A 283 -22.80 7.47 -29.20
N GLU A 284 -22.30 8.63 -29.67
CA GLU A 284 -22.65 9.17 -30.99
C GLU A 284 -22.27 8.22 -32.14
N LEU A 285 -21.09 7.57 -32.05
CA LEU A 285 -20.64 6.59 -33.04
C LEU A 285 -21.49 5.31 -33.04
N THR A 286 -21.98 4.92 -31.86
CA THR A 286 -22.81 3.72 -31.67
C THR A 286 -24.25 3.94 -32.13
N ASP A 287 -24.81 5.11 -31.82
CA ASP A 287 -26.20 5.46 -32.12
C ASP A 287 -26.43 5.83 -33.59
N ASN A 288 -25.37 6.11 -34.34
CA ASN A 288 -25.45 6.47 -35.76
C ASN A 288 -24.51 5.63 -36.66
N PRO A 289 -24.77 4.32 -36.82
CA PRO A 289 -23.94 3.43 -37.64
C PRO A 289 -24.04 3.76 -39.14
N THR A 290 -25.05 4.51 -39.57
CA THR A 290 -25.31 4.90 -40.97
C THR A 290 -24.49 6.10 -41.45
N ILE A 291 -23.66 6.68 -40.58
CA ILE A 291 -22.79 7.80 -40.93
C ILE A 291 -21.87 7.43 -42.12
N ALA A 292 -21.57 8.41 -42.97
CA ALA A 292 -20.69 8.20 -44.11
C ALA A 292 -19.26 7.84 -43.63
N GLN A 293 -18.58 6.96 -44.36
CA GLN A 293 -17.26 6.43 -43.99
C GLN A 293 -16.26 7.52 -43.61
N LYS A 294 -16.17 8.60 -44.42
CA LYS A 294 -15.27 9.72 -44.16
C LYS A 294 -15.53 10.37 -42.81
N ASP A 295 -16.79 10.70 -42.53
CA ASP A 295 -17.19 11.35 -41.28
C ASP A 295 -17.01 10.42 -40.06
N PHE A 296 -17.17 9.10 -40.27
CA PHE A 296 -16.91 8.09 -39.25
C PHE A 296 -15.41 8.01 -38.91
N ASP A 297 -14.59 7.82 -39.93
CA ASP A 297 -13.15 7.64 -39.79
C ASP A 297 -12.49 8.89 -39.21
N GLU A 298 -12.91 10.08 -39.62
CA GLU A 298 -12.43 11.36 -39.06
C GLU A 298 -12.69 11.49 -37.55
N LYS A 299 -13.76 10.88 -37.03
CA LYS A 299 -14.03 10.81 -35.59
C LYS A 299 -13.24 9.70 -34.89
N VAL A 300 -13.03 8.56 -35.55
CA VAL A 300 -12.38 7.39 -34.96
C VAL A 300 -10.85 7.51 -34.92
N MET A 301 -10.21 8.07 -35.95
CA MET A 301 -8.75 8.17 -36.04
C MET A 301 -8.12 8.92 -34.85
N PRO A 302 -8.64 10.09 -34.40
CA PRO A 302 -8.13 10.76 -33.20
C PRO A 302 -8.26 9.90 -31.95
N ILE A 303 -9.36 9.16 -31.80
CA ILE A 303 -9.59 8.26 -30.67
C ILE A 303 -8.52 7.15 -30.65
N LEU A 304 -8.30 6.50 -31.79
CA LEU A 304 -7.30 5.43 -31.93
C LEU A 304 -5.88 5.91 -31.64
N LYS A 305 -5.50 7.08 -32.15
CA LYS A 305 -4.19 7.68 -31.92
C LYS A 305 -3.96 7.95 -30.43
N ASN A 306 -4.94 8.55 -29.76
CA ASN A 306 -4.87 8.80 -28.32
C ASN A 306 -4.82 7.50 -27.50
N CYS A 307 -5.56 6.45 -27.91
CA CYS A 307 -5.47 5.14 -27.27
C CYS A 307 -4.06 4.53 -27.39
N LEU A 308 -3.42 4.67 -28.55
CA LEU A 308 -2.06 4.19 -28.78
C LEU A 308 -1.04 4.98 -27.96
N GLU A 309 -1.15 6.30 -27.89
CA GLU A 309 -0.22 7.18 -27.16
C GLU A 309 -0.10 6.82 -25.68
N GLN A 310 -1.12 6.23 -25.06
CA GLN A 310 -1.06 5.75 -23.69
C GLN A 310 0.02 4.69 -23.45
N TYR A 311 0.35 3.91 -24.48
CA TYR A 311 1.35 2.86 -24.40
C TYR A 311 2.77 3.37 -24.70
N LYS A 312 2.93 4.65 -25.06
CA LYS A 312 4.24 5.24 -25.36
C LYS A 312 5.26 5.06 -24.23
N PRO A 313 4.94 5.34 -22.94
CA PRO A 313 5.91 5.14 -21.85
C PRO A 313 6.33 3.66 -21.73
N PHE A 314 5.37 2.74 -21.82
CA PHE A 314 5.64 1.30 -21.76
C PHE A 314 6.54 0.81 -22.90
N VAL A 315 6.36 1.38 -24.09
CA VAL A 315 7.14 1.04 -25.28
C VAL A 315 8.56 1.60 -25.23
N GLU A 316 8.74 2.80 -24.67
CA GLU A 316 10.07 3.41 -24.46
C GLU A 316 10.95 2.53 -23.56
N ASP A 317 10.35 1.89 -22.55
CA ASP A 317 11.03 0.94 -21.67
C ASP A 317 11.23 -0.46 -22.30
N ASN A 318 10.58 -0.76 -23.44
CA ASN A 318 10.60 -2.08 -24.06
C ASN A 318 10.87 -2.00 -25.59
N PRO A 319 12.13 -1.88 -26.03
CA PRO A 319 12.48 -1.69 -27.43
C PRO A 319 11.99 -2.80 -28.38
N ALA A 320 11.84 -4.03 -27.86
CA ALA A 320 11.38 -5.18 -28.63
C ALA A 320 9.97 -5.01 -29.21
N ILE A 321 9.11 -4.20 -28.56
CA ILE A 321 7.70 -4.00 -28.95
C ILE A 321 7.48 -2.68 -29.71
N GLN A 322 8.51 -1.84 -29.80
CA GLN A 322 8.46 -0.52 -30.41
C GLN A 322 8.01 -0.55 -31.87
N HIS A 323 8.38 -1.58 -32.62
CA HIS A 323 7.97 -1.74 -34.01
C HIS A 323 6.45 -1.88 -34.18
N LYS A 324 5.74 -2.52 -33.23
CA LYS A 324 4.26 -2.67 -33.28
C LYS A 324 3.56 -1.33 -33.03
N TYR A 325 4.04 -0.59 -32.03
CA TYR A 325 3.54 0.76 -31.73
C TYR A 325 3.75 1.71 -32.90
N LEU A 326 4.98 1.79 -33.43
CA LEU A 326 5.30 2.67 -34.56
C LEU A 326 4.54 2.28 -35.83
N ARG A 327 4.24 0.99 -36.03
CA ARG A 327 3.41 0.53 -37.15
C ARG A 327 1.96 1.01 -36.99
N ALA A 328 1.36 0.84 -35.81
CA ALA A 328 0.00 1.28 -35.54
C ALA A 328 -0.18 2.80 -35.72
N ILE A 329 0.75 3.60 -35.18
CA ILE A 329 0.74 5.06 -35.35
C ILE A 329 0.85 5.44 -36.84
N ARG A 330 1.79 4.85 -37.58
CA ARG A 330 1.95 5.12 -39.02
C ARG A 330 0.72 4.75 -39.85
N LEU A 331 0.03 3.67 -39.50
CA LEU A 331 -1.19 3.27 -40.20
C LEU A 331 -2.28 4.35 -40.08
N ILE A 332 -2.50 4.86 -38.87
CA ILE A 332 -3.47 5.93 -38.64
C ILE A 332 -3.04 7.25 -39.28
N GLU A 333 -1.76 7.62 -39.20
CA GLU A 333 -1.24 8.84 -39.85
C GLU A 333 -1.37 8.78 -41.38
N ASN A 334 -1.14 7.61 -41.98
CA ASN A 334 -1.31 7.43 -43.42
C ASN A 334 -2.79 7.51 -43.83
N LEU A 335 -3.69 6.96 -43.02
CA LEU A 335 -5.14 7.05 -43.24
C LEU A 335 -5.60 8.50 -43.16
N GLU A 336 -5.19 9.22 -42.12
CA GLU A 336 -5.50 10.64 -41.92
C GLU A 336 -5.01 11.49 -43.10
N LYS A 337 -3.78 11.24 -43.57
CA LYS A 337 -3.21 11.92 -44.73
C LYS A 337 -4.00 11.66 -46.02
N SER A 338 -4.49 10.44 -46.24
CA SER A 338 -5.29 10.11 -47.42
C SER A 338 -6.62 10.90 -47.50
N TYR A 339 -7.22 11.20 -46.34
CA TYR A 339 -8.41 12.05 -46.26
C TYR A 339 -8.10 13.54 -46.45
N GLN A 340 -6.92 14.02 -46.01
CA GLN A 340 -6.47 15.40 -46.20
C GLN A 340 -6.10 15.73 -47.66
N GLU A 341 -5.57 14.76 -48.41
CA GLU A 341 -5.16 14.92 -49.81
C GLU A 341 -6.31 14.76 -50.82
N GLU A 342 -7.57 14.74 -50.35
CA GLU A 342 -8.79 14.51 -51.15
C GLU A 342 -8.78 13.22 -51.99
N GLN A 343 -7.96 12.23 -51.60
CA GLN A 343 -7.98 10.88 -52.17
C GLN A 343 -8.55 9.90 -51.12
N PRO A 344 -9.86 9.96 -50.83
CA PRO A 344 -10.44 9.13 -49.79
C PRO A 344 -10.21 7.65 -50.13
N PRO A 345 -9.70 6.86 -49.17
CA PRO A 345 -9.49 5.44 -49.35
C PRO A 345 -10.84 4.76 -49.59
N ASN A 346 -10.83 3.72 -50.41
CA ASN A 346 -12.01 2.86 -50.49
C ASN A 346 -12.27 2.19 -49.14
N GLN A 347 -13.51 1.77 -48.90
CA GLN A 347 -13.94 1.20 -47.62
C GLN A 347 -13.05 0.04 -47.16
N ASN A 348 -12.71 -0.88 -48.06
CA ASN A 348 -11.87 -2.03 -47.73
C ASN A 348 -10.49 -1.61 -47.19
N LEU A 349 -9.87 -0.59 -47.78
CA LEU A 349 -8.56 -0.12 -47.36
C LEU A 349 -8.62 0.59 -46.00
N ALA A 350 -9.67 1.38 -45.75
CA ALA A 350 -9.88 2.03 -44.46
C ALA A 350 -10.15 0.98 -43.36
N ASP A 351 -11.06 0.05 -43.63
CA ASP A 351 -11.42 -1.05 -42.72
C ASP A 351 -10.21 -1.93 -42.40
N GLU A 352 -9.40 -2.30 -43.40
CA GLU A 352 -8.15 -3.06 -43.20
C GLU A 352 -7.14 -2.28 -42.34
N THR A 353 -7.03 -0.97 -42.54
CA THR A 353 -6.12 -0.11 -41.77
C THR A 353 -6.53 0.00 -40.31
N ILE A 354 -7.83 0.18 -40.06
CA ILE A 354 -8.39 0.19 -38.70
C ILE A 354 -8.27 -1.20 -38.07
N ALA A 355 -8.55 -2.26 -38.82
CA ALA A 355 -8.40 -3.64 -38.36
C ALA A 355 -6.97 -3.96 -37.93
N GLU A 356 -5.98 -3.55 -38.73
CA GLU A 356 -4.58 -3.75 -38.41
C GLU A 356 -4.15 -2.91 -37.19
N THR A 357 -4.72 -1.71 -37.04
CA THR A 357 -4.52 -0.87 -35.86
C THR A 357 -5.07 -1.54 -34.60
N PHE A 358 -6.30 -2.07 -34.62
CA PHE A 358 -6.87 -2.85 -33.52
C PHE A 358 -6.06 -4.11 -33.19
N ASN A 359 -5.52 -4.80 -34.19
CA ASN A 359 -4.68 -5.96 -33.95
C ASN A 359 -3.36 -5.59 -33.26
N ASN A 360 -2.74 -4.46 -33.63
CA ASN A 360 -1.55 -3.97 -32.96
C ASN A 360 -1.86 -3.44 -31.55
N LEU A 361 -2.98 -2.71 -31.37
CA LEU A 361 -3.43 -2.23 -30.07
C LEU A 361 -3.71 -3.39 -29.10
N SER A 362 -4.44 -4.41 -29.53
CA SER A 362 -4.70 -5.62 -28.73
C SER A 362 -3.42 -6.36 -28.37
N THR A 363 -2.44 -6.44 -29.28
CA THR A 363 -1.14 -7.03 -28.97
C THR A 363 -0.36 -6.20 -27.94
N LEU A 364 -0.39 -4.87 -28.05
CA LEU A 364 0.25 -3.98 -27.06
C LEU A 364 -0.41 -4.12 -25.69
N GLN A 365 -1.74 -4.24 -25.65
CA GLN A 365 -2.50 -4.47 -24.43
C GLN A 365 -2.21 -5.84 -23.80
N GLU A 366 -2.10 -6.90 -24.60
CA GLU A 366 -1.72 -8.24 -24.15
C GLU A 366 -0.31 -8.25 -23.56
N LEU A 367 0.66 -7.62 -24.23
CA LEU A 367 2.04 -7.53 -23.73
C LEU A 367 2.15 -6.66 -22.48
N PHE A 368 1.36 -5.58 -22.41
CA PHE A 368 1.27 -4.76 -21.21
C PHE A 368 0.67 -5.54 -20.04
N GLN A 369 -0.43 -6.27 -20.28
CA GLN A 369 -1.05 -7.16 -19.30
C GLN A 369 -0.06 -8.23 -18.82
N ASP A 370 0.64 -8.90 -19.74
CA ASP A 370 1.65 -9.90 -19.41
C ASP A 370 2.80 -9.32 -18.60
N SER A 371 3.21 -8.07 -18.88
CA SER A 371 4.22 -7.38 -18.07
C SER A 371 3.73 -7.12 -16.64
N LEU A 372 2.47 -6.72 -16.47
CA LEU A 372 1.84 -6.52 -15.16
C LEU A 372 1.68 -7.84 -14.40
N ILE A 373 1.26 -8.90 -15.09
CA ILE A 373 1.11 -10.25 -14.51
C ILE A 373 2.48 -10.83 -14.17
N THR A 374 3.51 -10.63 -14.99
CA THR A 374 4.87 -11.12 -14.76
C THR A 374 5.54 -10.36 -13.62
N LEU A 375 5.33 -9.04 -13.50
CA LEU A 375 5.71 -8.30 -12.30
C LEU A 375 5.03 -8.89 -11.04
N ASN A 376 3.76 -9.28 -11.14
CA ASN A 376 3.01 -9.92 -10.07
C ASN A 376 3.45 -11.38 -9.78
N LYS A 377 3.94 -12.11 -10.79
CA LYS A 377 4.36 -13.53 -10.69
C LYS A 377 5.83 -13.70 -10.28
N ASN A 378 6.75 -12.88 -10.78
CA ASN A 378 8.15 -12.92 -10.36
C ASN A 378 8.32 -12.43 -8.91
N THR A 379 7.36 -11.68 -8.38
CA THR A 379 7.27 -11.39 -6.94
C THR A 379 6.64 -12.51 -6.10
N THR A 380 6.07 -13.55 -6.73
CA THR A 380 5.55 -14.75 -6.05
C THR A 380 6.43 -16.00 -6.23
N TRP A 381 7.41 -16.00 -7.15
CA TRP A 381 8.25 -17.18 -7.45
C TRP A 381 9.78 -16.95 -7.49
N GLN A 382 10.29 -15.80 -7.00
CA GLN A 382 11.70 -15.67 -6.64
C GLN A 382 11.91 -15.70 -5.11
N ASN A 383 11.42 -16.77 -4.47
CA ASN A 383 11.94 -17.25 -3.19
C ASN A 383 12.12 -18.76 -3.26
#